data_AF-A0A3P7E9I3-F1
#
_entry.id   AF-A0A3P7E9I3-F1
#
_cell.length_a   1.000
_cell.length_b   1.000
_cell.length_c   1.000
_cell.angle_alpha   90.00
_cell.angle_beta   90.00
_cell.angle_gamma   90.00
#
_symmetry.space_group_name_H-M   'P 1'
#
loop_
_entity.id
_entity.type
_entity.pdbx_description
1 polymer ?
#
loop_
_entity_poly.entity_id
_entity_poly.type
_entity_poly.pdbx_seq_one_letter_code
_entity_poly.pdbx_strand_id
1 'polypeptide(L)'
;MDPPAPETLMRALEMLNYLAAIDDNGELTQLGSLMAEFPLDPQLAKMVIASTELNCSNEILSVTAMLSVPQCFVRPTEAKKAADDAKARFAHIDGDHLTLLNVYHAFKQNREDVQWCYDNFINYRSLKNADNVRTQLARIMDKFSLKRISTDFKSKDYYINIRKALVAGFFMQLFAITLLLSSFSFIILLFARYLCFQL
;
A
#
# COMPACT_ATOMS: atom_id res chain seq x y z
N MET A 1 30.77 -14.56 4.31
CA MET A 1 29.56 -14.15 3.54
C MET A 1 28.85 -15.43 3.23
N ASP A 2 27.78 -15.73 3.96
CA ASP A 2 27.06 -17.00 3.83
C ASP A 2 25.99 -16.85 2.75
N PRO A 3 26.03 -17.64 1.67
CA PRO A 3 25.04 -17.52 0.60
C PRO A 3 23.66 -17.97 1.11
N PRO A 4 22.58 -17.29 0.72
CA PRO A 4 21.24 -17.74 1.04
C PRO A 4 20.93 -19.09 0.39
N ALA A 5 19.97 -19.83 0.95
CA ALA A 5 19.49 -21.06 0.35
C ALA A 5 18.98 -20.81 -1.09
N PRO A 6 19.27 -21.70 -2.05
CA PRO A 6 18.85 -21.55 -3.44
C PRO A 6 17.32 -21.35 -3.59
N GLU A 7 16.54 -22.04 -2.77
CA GLU A 7 15.07 -21.91 -2.76
C GLU A 7 14.59 -20.50 -2.42
N THR A 8 15.26 -19.82 -1.48
CA THR A 8 14.94 -18.44 -1.10
C THR A 8 15.22 -17.49 -2.25
N LEU A 9 16.33 -17.70 -2.96
CA LEU A 9 16.68 -16.91 -4.14
C LEU A 9 15.65 -17.12 -5.26
N MET A 10 15.26 -18.37 -5.52
CA MET A 10 14.25 -18.70 -6.54
C MET A 10 12.91 -18.03 -6.24
N ARG A 11 12.41 -18.09 -5.00
CA ARG A 11 11.15 -17.42 -4.62
C ARG A 11 11.22 -15.90 -4.78
N ALA A 12 12.37 -15.30 -4.48
CA ALA A 12 12.56 -13.86 -4.67
C ALA A 12 12.52 -13.49 -6.17
N LEU A 13 13.16 -14.29 -7.03
CA LEU A 13 13.13 -14.11 -8.48
C LEU A 13 11.71 -14.32 -9.04
N GLU A 14 11.01 -15.38 -8.61
CA GLU A 14 9.61 -15.61 -8.99
C GLU A 14 8.72 -14.42 -8.61
N MET A 15 8.87 -13.88 -7.40
CA MET A 15 8.14 -12.70 -6.96
C MET A 15 8.42 -11.48 -7.86
N LEU A 16 9.69 -11.25 -8.20
CA LEU A 16 10.07 -10.13 -9.08
C LEU A 16 9.55 -10.34 -10.51
N ASN A 17 9.53 -11.58 -11.02
CA ASN A 17 8.95 -11.90 -12.32
C ASN A 17 7.44 -11.67 -12.31
N TYR A 18 6.73 -12.09 -11.26
CA TYR A 18 5.29 -11.82 -11.12
C TYR A 18 4.94 -10.33 -11.03
N LEU A 19 5.82 -9.51 -10.45
CA LEU A 19 5.66 -8.05 -10.44
C LEU A 19 6.00 -7.39 -11.78
N ALA A 20 6.46 -8.18 -12.76
CA ALA A 20 7.04 -7.75 -14.03
C ALA A 20 8.28 -6.85 -13.86
N ALA A 21 9.01 -7.01 -12.75
CA ALA A 21 10.27 -6.32 -12.49
C ALA A 21 11.45 -6.98 -13.24
N ILE A 22 11.38 -8.29 -13.45
CA ILE A 22 12.32 -9.03 -14.30
C ILE A 22 11.54 -9.79 -15.39
N ASP A 23 12.18 -10.02 -16.53
CA ASP A 23 11.63 -10.86 -17.60
C ASP A 23 11.86 -12.37 -17.34
N ASP A 24 11.44 -13.22 -18.29
CA ASP A 24 11.58 -14.68 -18.18
C ASP A 24 13.04 -15.17 -18.31
N ASN A 25 13.94 -14.31 -18.81
CA ASN A 25 15.38 -14.57 -18.86
C ASN A 25 16.10 -14.10 -17.58
N GLY A 26 15.39 -13.42 -16.67
CA GLY A 26 15.93 -12.84 -15.45
C GLY A 26 16.56 -11.46 -15.63
N GLU A 27 16.34 -10.79 -16.76
CA GLU A 27 16.83 -9.43 -17.00
C GLU A 27 15.88 -8.38 -16.41
N LEU A 28 16.44 -7.27 -15.93
CA LEU A 28 15.68 -6.18 -15.32
C LEU A 28 14.86 -5.44 -16.37
N THR A 29 13.54 -5.35 -16.18
CA THR A 29 12.66 -4.59 -17.09
C THR A 29 12.76 -3.09 -16.82
N GLN A 30 12.22 -2.25 -17.71
CA GLN A 30 12.10 -0.81 -17.46
C GLN A 30 11.30 -0.52 -16.19
N LEU A 31 10.23 -1.29 -15.96
CA LEU A 31 9.44 -1.21 -14.73
C LEU A 31 10.28 -1.61 -13.51
N GLY A 32 11.03 -2.70 -13.59
CA GLY A 32 11.92 -3.15 -12.51
C GLY A 32 12.99 -2.12 -12.17
N SER A 33 13.58 -1.49 -13.18
CA SER A 33 14.54 -0.40 -13.00
C SER A 33 13.91 0.80 -12.31
N LEU A 34 12.67 1.16 -12.66
CA LEU A 34 11.95 2.23 -11.99
C LEU A 34 11.57 1.85 -10.55
N MET A 35 11.16 0.61 -10.31
CA MET A 35 10.84 0.10 -8.97
C MET A 35 12.05 0.15 -8.03
N ALA A 36 13.24 -0.17 -8.54
CA ALA A 36 14.49 -0.18 -7.78
C ALA A 36 14.91 1.20 -7.25
N GLU A 37 14.40 2.29 -7.83
CA GLU A 37 14.68 3.66 -7.38
C GLU A 37 13.88 4.05 -6.14
N PHE A 38 12.79 3.32 -5.83
CA PHE A 38 12.01 3.56 -4.62
C PHE A 38 12.63 2.79 -3.45
N PRO A 39 12.88 3.44 -2.29
CA PRO A 39 13.36 2.77 -1.07
C PRO A 39 12.21 2.06 -0.36
N LEU A 40 11.53 1.16 -1.07
CA LEU A 40 10.33 0.45 -0.67
C LEU A 40 10.45 -1.03 -1.05
N ASP A 41 9.61 -1.86 -0.42
CA ASP A 41 9.45 -3.24 -0.87
C ASP A 41 8.92 -3.28 -2.33
N PRO A 42 9.31 -4.27 -3.14
CA PRO A 42 8.90 -4.36 -4.54
C PRO A 42 7.38 -4.26 -4.75
N GLN A 43 6.58 -4.85 -3.87
CA GLN A 43 5.11 -4.77 -3.93
C GLN A 43 4.61 -3.33 -3.80
N LEU A 44 5.17 -2.56 -2.86
CA LEU A 44 4.80 -1.16 -2.63
C LEU A 44 5.27 -0.27 -3.79
N ALA A 45 6.48 -0.50 -4.30
CA ALA A 45 6.99 0.22 -5.46
C ALA A 45 6.10 0.00 -6.70
N LYS A 46 5.74 -1.26 -6.97
CA LYS A 46 4.81 -1.62 -8.05
C LYS A 46 3.45 -0.94 -7.88
N MET A 47 2.90 -0.95 -6.67
CA MET A 47 1.63 -0.32 -6.33
C MET A 47 1.66 1.20 -6.61
N VAL A 48 2.72 1.90 -6.18
CA VAL A 48 2.88 3.34 -6.43
C VAL A 48 2.97 3.64 -7.92
N ILE A 49 3.73 2.86 -8.69
CA ILE A 49 3.88 3.09 -10.14
C ILE A 49 2.55 2.82 -10.87
N ALA A 50 1.89 1.68 -10.61
CA ALA A 50 0.62 1.31 -11.24
C ALA A 50 -0.52 2.28 -10.89
N SER A 51 -0.49 2.91 -9.72
CA SER A 51 -1.52 3.88 -9.30
C SER A 51 -1.60 5.13 -10.18
N THR A 52 -0.54 5.42 -10.95
CA THR A 52 -0.50 6.55 -11.89
C THR A 52 -1.42 6.32 -13.09
N GLU A 53 -1.49 5.08 -13.58
CA GLU A 53 -2.40 4.67 -14.67
C GLU A 53 -3.85 4.59 -14.19
N LEU A 54 -4.05 4.25 -12.91
CA LEU A 54 -5.37 4.15 -12.27
C LEU A 54 -5.89 5.48 -11.71
N ASN A 55 -5.21 6.60 -11.99
CA ASN A 55 -5.61 7.93 -11.55
C ASN A 55 -5.85 8.10 -10.03
N CYS A 56 -5.10 7.39 -9.18
CA CYS A 56 -5.25 7.44 -7.71
C CYS A 56 -3.91 7.51 -6.96
N SER A 57 -2.89 7.98 -7.67
CA SER A 57 -1.51 8.02 -7.17
C SER A 57 -1.29 8.88 -5.94
N ASN A 58 -2.03 9.97 -5.74
CA ASN A 58 -1.91 10.78 -4.52
C ASN A 58 -2.37 10.02 -3.27
N GLU A 59 -3.45 9.25 -3.40
CA GLU A 59 -4.01 8.44 -2.32
C GLU A 59 -3.09 7.26 -2.02
N ILE A 60 -2.63 6.56 -3.05
CA ILE A 60 -1.70 5.45 -2.90
C ILE A 60 -0.37 5.89 -2.30
N LEU A 61 0.11 7.09 -2.63
CA LEU A 61 1.30 7.65 -2.00
C LEU A 61 1.10 7.86 -0.49
N SER A 62 -0.08 8.35 -0.09
CA SER A 62 -0.45 8.53 1.32
C SER A 62 -0.58 7.19 2.04
N VAL A 63 -1.24 6.19 1.43
CA VAL A 63 -1.36 4.83 1.98
C VAL A 63 0.01 4.19 2.15
N THR A 64 0.85 4.25 1.12
CA THR A 64 2.22 3.71 1.14
C THR A 64 3.02 4.35 2.27
N ALA A 65 2.97 5.67 2.41
CA ALA A 65 3.67 6.37 3.48
C ALA A 65 3.18 5.96 4.88
N MET A 66 1.88 5.71 5.05
CA MET A 66 1.32 5.21 6.31
C MET A 66 1.73 3.76 6.61
N LEU A 67 1.91 2.91 5.58
CA LEU A 67 2.40 1.55 5.73
C LEU A 67 3.91 1.49 6.04
N SER A 68 4.67 2.49 5.62
CA SER A 68 6.12 2.59 5.83
C SER A 68 6.53 3.10 7.23
N VAL A 69 5.58 3.36 8.12
CA VAL A 69 5.85 3.85 9.48
C VAL A 69 5.27 2.92 10.56
N PRO A 70 5.76 3.00 11.81
CA PRO A 70 5.16 2.25 12.91
C PRO A 70 3.67 2.57 13.08
N GLN A 71 2.92 1.60 13.59
CA GLN A 71 1.48 1.67 13.78
C GLN A 71 1.02 3.02 14.35
N CYS A 72 0.09 3.68 13.64
CA CYS A 72 -0.37 5.01 14.00
C CYS A 72 -1.41 5.00 15.13
N PHE A 73 -2.19 3.93 15.29
CA PHE A 73 -3.19 3.83 16.35
C PHE A 73 -2.55 3.47 17.69
N VAL A 74 -2.81 4.29 18.71
CA VAL A 74 -2.38 4.06 20.09
C VAL A 74 -3.49 3.34 20.84
N ARG A 75 -3.18 2.23 21.50
CA ARG A 75 -4.17 1.44 22.24
C ARG A 75 -3.69 1.16 23.67
N PRO A 76 -3.82 2.13 24.59
CA PRO A 76 -3.41 1.97 25.98
C PRO A 76 -4.23 0.87 26.66
N THR A 77 -3.61 0.13 27.58
CA THR A 77 -4.23 -1.02 28.25
C THR A 77 -5.46 -0.65 29.09
N GLU A 78 -5.43 0.53 29.66
CA GLU A 78 -6.41 1.15 30.55
C GLU A 78 -7.56 1.83 29.80
N ALA A 79 -7.35 2.18 28.52
CA ALA A 79 -8.30 2.94 27.70
C ALA A 79 -8.69 2.23 26.40
N LYS A 80 -8.60 0.89 26.36
CA LYS A 80 -8.84 0.07 25.15
C LYS A 80 -10.13 0.43 24.43
N LYS A 81 -11.25 0.54 25.17
CA LYS A 81 -12.57 0.85 24.59
C LYS A 81 -12.58 2.22 23.92
N ALA A 82 -12.07 3.26 24.59
CA ALA A 82 -12.02 4.60 24.03
C ALA A 82 -11.11 4.68 22.78
N ALA A 83 -10.00 3.95 22.78
CA ALA A 83 -9.12 3.83 21.61
C ALA A 83 -9.79 3.11 20.43
N ASP A 84 -10.52 2.03 20.71
CA ASP A 84 -11.26 1.27 19.69
C ASP A 84 -12.41 2.11 19.10
N ASP A 85 -13.14 2.85 19.94
CA ASP A 85 -14.18 3.80 19.52
C ASP A 85 -13.59 4.94 18.67
N ALA A 86 -12.41 5.47 19.07
CA ALA A 86 -11.72 6.50 18.31
C ALA A 86 -11.25 5.99 16.94
N LYS A 87 -10.70 4.77 16.87
CA LYS A 87 -10.32 4.11 15.62
C LYS A 87 -11.53 3.89 14.72
N ALA A 88 -12.67 3.49 15.28
CA ALA A 88 -13.91 3.26 14.53
C ALA A 88 -14.40 4.51 13.78
N ARG A 89 -14.11 5.73 14.27
CA ARG A 89 -14.45 6.99 13.58
C ARG A 89 -13.74 7.15 12.23
N PHE A 90 -12.58 6.52 12.03
CA PHE A 90 -11.83 6.57 10.78
C PHE A 90 -12.09 5.36 9.88
N ALA A 91 -12.80 4.34 10.39
CA ALA A 91 -12.98 3.08 9.71
C ALA A 91 -13.66 3.27 8.35
N HIS A 92 -13.01 2.76 7.31
CA HIS A 92 -13.61 2.66 5.99
C HIS A 92 -14.23 1.28 5.78
N ILE A 93 -15.42 1.22 5.19
CA ILE A 93 -16.16 -0.03 4.95
C ILE A 93 -15.37 -1.06 4.13
N ASP A 94 -14.60 -0.57 3.16
CA ASP A 94 -13.79 -1.40 2.26
C ASP A 94 -12.41 -1.81 2.84
N GLY A 95 -12.11 -1.48 4.10
CA GLY A 95 -10.97 -2.06 4.84
C GLY A 95 -9.89 -1.10 5.33
N ASP A 96 -8.86 -1.67 5.97
CA ASP A 96 -7.87 -0.94 6.78
C ASP A 96 -6.97 0.01 5.97
N HIS A 97 -6.64 -0.30 4.72
CA HIS A 97 -5.83 0.59 3.88
C HIS A 97 -6.51 1.94 3.65
N LEU A 98 -7.83 1.93 3.45
CA LEU A 98 -8.62 3.15 3.30
C LEU A 98 -8.87 3.83 4.64
N THR A 99 -8.93 3.07 5.74
CA THR A 99 -8.89 3.64 7.10
C THR A 99 -7.60 4.43 7.35
N LEU A 100 -6.43 3.91 6.93
CA LEU A 100 -5.15 4.64 7.02
C LEU A 100 -5.17 5.92 6.19
N LEU A 101 -5.75 5.88 4.99
CA LEU A 101 -5.94 7.07 4.16
C LEU A 101 -6.82 8.11 4.86
N ASN A 102 -7.94 7.70 5.47
CA ASN A 102 -8.82 8.58 6.22
C ASN A 102 -8.09 9.26 7.39
N VAL A 103 -7.31 8.50 8.14
CA VAL A 103 -6.49 9.05 9.25
C VAL A 103 -5.51 10.09 8.72
N TYR A 104 -4.79 9.79 7.63
CA TYR A 104 -3.82 10.71 7.06
C TYR A 104 -4.48 12.00 6.55
N HIS A 105 -5.61 11.89 5.85
CA HIS A 105 -6.37 13.06 5.39
C HIS A 105 -6.88 13.90 6.56
N ALA A 106 -7.46 13.26 7.58
CA ALA A 106 -7.95 13.96 8.76
C ALA A 106 -6.81 14.68 9.51
N PHE A 107 -5.63 14.07 9.62
CA PHE A 107 -4.46 14.70 10.21
C PHE A 107 -4.03 15.98 9.47
N LYS A 108 -3.96 15.91 8.13
CA LYS A 108 -3.59 17.08 7.31
C LYS A 108 -4.67 18.16 7.34
N GLN A 109 -5.95 17.78 7.36
CA GLN A 109 -7.08 18.71 7.50
C GLN A 109 -7.07 19.44 8.85
N ASN A 110 -6.69 18.74 9.93
CA ASN A 110 -6.51 19.30 11.26
C ASN A 110 -5.12 19.96 11.46
N ARG A 111 -4.44 20.32 10.35
CA ARG A 111 -3.19 21.10 10.35
C ARG A 111 -2.07 20.50 11.19
N GLU A 112 -2.01 19.17 11.25
CA GLU A 112 -1.00 18.45 12.01
C GLU A 112 -1.01 18.76 13.51
N ASP A 113 -2.19 19.04 14.07
CA ASP A 113 -2.34 19.34 15.49
C ASP A 113 -2.01 18.14 16.38
N VAL A 114 -1.15 18.39 17.37
CA VAL A 114 -0.72 17.40 18.36
C VAL A 114 -1.89 17.05 19.30
N GLN A 115 -2.72 18.03 19.66
CA GLN A 115 -3.85 17.79 20.55
C GLN A 115 -4.91 16.92 19.85
N TRP A 116 -5.22 17.22 18.58
CA TRP A 116 -6.07 16.37 17.75
C TRP A 116 -5.58 14.91 17.71
N CYS A 117 -4.27 14.68 17.61
CA CYS A 117 -3.71 13.33 17.63
C CYS A 117 -3.97 12.63 18.97
N TYR A 118 -3.78 13.34 20.08
CA TYR A 118 -4.06 12.82 21.43
C TYR A 118 -5.55 12.44 21.60
N ASP A 119 -6.46 13.34 21.23
CA ASP A 119 -7.91 13.15 21.37
C ASP A 119 -8.46 12.00 20.49
N ASN A 120 -7.73 11.64 19.43
CA ASN A 120 -8.10 10.58 18.50
C ASN A 120 -7.30 9.28 18.71
N PHE A 121 -6.47 9.19 19.75
CA PHE A 121 -5.60 8.03 20.00
C PHE A 121 -4.68 7.72 18.81
N ILE A 122 -4.12 8.76 18.20
CA ILE A 122 -3.18 8.64 17.07
C ILE A 122 -1.78 9.09 17.50
N ASN A 123 -0.77 8.34 17.08
CA ASN A 123 0.62 8.64 17.31
C ASN A 123 1.09 9.75 16.36
N TYR A 124 1.25 10.95 16.92
CA TYR A 124 1.76 12.13 16.21
C TYR A 124 3.10 11.87 15.51
N ARG A 125 4.04 11.18 16.17
CA ARG A 125 5.37 10.91 15.60
C ARG A 125 5.27 9.99 14.39
N SER A 126 4.44 8.95 14.43
CA SER A 126 4.19 8.09 13.27
C SER A 126 3.63 8.88 12.10
N LEU A 127 2.67 9.79 12.33
CA LEU A 127 2.10 10.61 11.27
C LEU A 127 3.07 11.62 10.68
N LYS A 128 3.90 12.28 11.50
CA LYS A 128 4.96 13.17 11.00
C LYS A 128 6.00 12.41 10.19
N ASN A 129 6.35 11.19 10.61
CA ASN A 129 7.23 10.33 9.83
C ASN A 129 6.57 9.93 8.50
N ALA A 130 5.26 9.64 8.48
CA ALA A 130 4.54 9.31 7.26
C ALA A 130 4.54 10.50 6.30
N ASP A 131 4.30 11.72 6.78
CA ASP A 131 4.35 12.94 5.95
C ASP A 131 5.75 13.17 5.33
N ASN A 132 6.82 12.87 6.10
CA ASN A 132 8.19 12.91 5.59
C ASN A 132 8.43 11.85 4.50
N VAL A 133 8.04 10.60 4.74
CA VAL A 133 8.16 9.51 3.75
C VAL A 133 7.37 9.85 2.49
N ARG A 134 6.13 10.32 2.62
CA ARG A 134 5.30 10.75 1.50
C ARG A 134 5.98 11.83 0.67
N THR A 135 6.60 12.81 1.33
CA THR A 135 7.34 13.88 0.66
C THR A 135 8.57 13.37 -0.10
N GLN A 136 9.29 12.41 0.47
CA GLN A 136 10.44 11.78 -0.21
C GLN A 136 9.99 10.98 -1.43
N LEU A 137 8.96 10.15 -1.29
CA LEU A 137 8.40 9.37 -2.39
C LEU A 137 7.83 10.28 -3.50
N ALA A 138 7.18 11.39 -3.14
CA ALA A 138 6.71 12.39 -4.11
C ALA A 138 7.87 12.96 -4.95
N ARG A 139 9.02 13.23 -4.34
CA ARG A 139 10.21 13.73 -5.07
C ARG A 139 10.74 12.69 -6.06
N ILE A 140 10.71 11.41 -5.70
CA ILE A 140 11.10 10.32 -6.61
C ILE A 140 10.11 10.24 -7.78
N MET A 141 8.81 10.32 -7.51
CA MET A 141 7.79 10.37 -8.56
C MET A 141 8.01 11.54 -9.52
N ASP A 142 8.24 12.74 -8.98
CA ASP A 142 8.49 13.93 -9.77
C ASP A 142 9.79 13.80 -10.61
N LYS A 143 10.86 13.19 -10.06
CA LYS A 143 12.12 12.88 -10.79
C LYS A 143 11.89 11.98 -12.01
N PHE A 144 11.01 10.99 -11.89
CA PHE A 144 10.69 10.04 -12.96
C PHE A 144 9.46 10.44 -13.79
N SER A 145 8.98 11.69 -13.67
CA SER A 145 7.80 12.20 -14.38
C SER A 145 6.52 11.39 -14.15
N LEU A 146 6.41 10.73 -13.00
CA LEU A 146 5.20 10.01 -12.59
C LEU A 146 4.14 11.01 -12.12
N LYS A 147 3.00 11.02 -12.82
CA LYS A 147 1.92 11.98 -12.54
C LYS A 147 1.30 11.71 -11.17
N ARG A 148 1.21 12.76 -10.35
CA ARG A 148 0.49 12.76 -9.07
C ARG A 148 -0.94 13.26 -9.27
N ILE A 149 -1.83 12.32 -9.57
CA ILE A 149 -3.24 12.57 -9.89
C ILE A 149 -4.17 11.87 -8.89
N SER A 150 -5.34 12.45 -8.71
CA SER A 150 -6.46 11.93 -7.92
C SER A 150 -7.71 11.89 -8.80
N THR A 151 -8.50 10.84 -8.66
CA THR A 151 -9.85 10.77 -9.22
C THR A 151 -10.75 11.74 -8.45
N ASP A 152 -11.81 12.27 -9.06
CA ASP A 152 -12.79 13.10 -8.34
C ASP A 152 -13.41 12.28 -7.19
N PHE A 153 -13.39 12.84 -5.98
CA PHE A 153 -13.95 12.23 -4.78
C PHE A 153 -15.45 11.93 -4.91
N LYS A 154 -16.18 12.70 -5.74
CA LYS A 154 -17.60 12.44 -6.01
C LYS A 154 -17.84 11.27 -6.98
N SER A 155 -16.80 10.84 -7.71
CA SER A 155 -16.90 9.69 -8.59
C SER A 155 -16.96 8.39 -7.78
N LYS A 156 -17.78 7.45 -8.24
CA LYS A 156 -17.79 6.07 -7.71
C LYS A 156 -16.43 5.39 -7.90
N ASP A 157 -15.66 5.84 -8.89
CA ASP A 157 -14.37 5.25 -9.24
C ASP A 157 -13.27 5.59 -8.23
N TYR A 158 -13.45 6.60 -7.36
CA TYR A 158 -12.43 7.02 -6.41
C TYR A 158 -11.88 5.86 -5.57
N TYR A 159 -12.75 5.22 -4.78
CA TYR A 159 -12.34 4.08 -3.94
C TYR A 159 -12.09 2.80 -4.74
N ILE A 160 -12.72 2.64 -5.91
CA ILE A 160 -12.50 1.48 -6.78
C ILE A 160 -11.07 1.51 -7.33
N ASN A 161 -10.60 2.66 -7.80
CA ASN A 161 -9.26 2.84 -8.36
C ASN A 161 -8.18 2.60 -7.30
N ILE A 162 -8.38 3.10 -6.08
CA ILE A 162 -7.45 2.84 -4.97
C ILE A 162 -7.36 1.33 -4.70
N ARG A 163 -8.49 0.63 -4.63
CA ARG A 163 -8.49 -0.84 -4.41
C ARG A 163 -7.84 -1.60 -5.56
N LYS A 164 -8.08 -1.21 -6.81
CA LYS A 164 -7.39 -1.80 -7.97
C LYS A 164 -5.87 -1.61 -7.86
N ALA A 165 -5.42 -0.43 -7.44
CA ALA A 165 -4.00 -0.16 -7.25
C ALA A 165 -3.40 -1.01 -6.12
N LEU A 166 -4.11 -1.20 -4.99
CA LEU A 166 -3.68 -2.11 -3.92
C LEU A 166 -3.46 -3.54 -4.46
N VAL A 167 -4.39 -4.04 -5.27
CA VAL A 167 -4.28 -5.38 -5.88
C VAL A 167 -3.07 -5.48 -6.81
N ALA A 168 -2.73 -4.43 -7.56
CA ALA A 168 -1.58 -4.44 -8.47
C ALA A 168 -0.23 -4.70 -7.76
N GLY A 169 -0.08 -4.29 -6.50
CA GLY A 169 1.12 -4.58 -5.69
C GLY A 169 0.99 -5.84 -4.83
N PHE A 170 -0.18 -6.07 -4.24
CA PHE A 170 -0.40 -7.09 -3.20
C PHE A 170 -1.16 -8.34 -3.68
N PHE A 171 -1.24 -8.59 -4.98
CA PHE A 171 -1.98 -9.75 -5.52
C PHE A 171 -1.50 -11.11 -4.99
N MET A 172 -0.24 -11.23 -4.54
CA MET A 172 0.28 -12.47 -3.93
C MET A 172 -0.14 -12.65 -2.46
N GLN A 173 -0.64 -11.60 -1.80
CA GLN A 173 -1.06 -11.63 -0.39
C GLN A 173 -2.58 -11.70 -0.22
N LEU A 174 -3.29 -12.19 -1.25
CA LEU A 174 -4.74 -12.34 -1.20
C LEU A 174 -5.11 -13.54 -0.31
N PHE A 175 -5.93 -13.28 0.70
CA PHE A 175 -6.55 -14.32 1.51
C PHE A 175 -8.03 -14.44 1.14
N ALA A 176 -8.44 -15.61 0.65
CA ALA A 176 -9.85 -15.91 0.44
C ALA A 176 -10.46 -16.46 1.74
N ILE A 177 -11.58 -15.90 2.19
CA ILE A 177 -12.32 -16.34 3.40
C ILE A 177 -13.06 -17.68 3.17
N THR A 178 -12.65 -18.47 2.18
CA THR A 178 -13.25 -19.76 1.88
C THR A 178 -12.83 -20.79 2.93
N LEU A 179 -13.60 -20.83 4.01
CA LEU A 179 -14.03 -21.98 4.81
C LEU A 179 -13.31 -23.31 4.50
N LEU A 180 -12.52 -23.79 5.46
CA LEU A 180 -12.50 -25.17 6.01
C LEU A 180 -12.75 -26.38 5.08
N LEU A 181 -12.49 -26.32 3.77
CA LEU A 181 -12.49 -27.48 2.90
C LEU A 181 -11.29 -27.40 1.95
N SER A 182 -10.46 -28.44 2.07
CA SER A 182 -9.25 -28.78 1.34
C SER A 182 -9.19 -28.34 -0.14
N SER A 183 -7.96 -28.05 -0.59
CA SER A 183 -7.44 -28.07 -1.98
C SER A 183 -7.40 -26.82 -2.89
N PHE A 184 -7.67 -25.58 -2.42
CA PHE A 184 -7.71 -24.40 -3.32
C PHE A 184 -6.61 -23.33 -3.18
N SER A 185 -5.34 -23.71 -2.96
CA SER A 185 -4.24 -22.71 -3.02
C SER A 185 -3.87 -22.28 -4.45
N PHE A 186 -4.22 -23.06 -5.48
CA PHE A 186 -3.79 -22.81 -6.87
C PHE A 186 -4.71 -21.88 -7.67
N ILE A 187 -6.00 -21.77 -7.32
CA ILE A 187 -6.96 -20.93 -8.06
C ILE A 187 -6.77 -19.44 -7.81
N ILE A 188 -6.34 -19.05 -6.60
CA ILE A 188 -6.13 -17.64 -6.26
C ILE A 188 -5.02 -17.02 -7.13
N LEU A 189 -3.94 -17.76 -7.39
CA LEU A 189 -2.86 -17.35 -8.29
C LEU A 189 -3.32 -17.20 -9.74
N LEU A 190 -4.16 -18.13 -10.23
CA LEU A 190 -4.71 -18.06 -11.59
C LEU A 190 -5.69 -16.88 -11.77
N PHE A 191 -6.52 -16.58 -10.77
CA PHE A 191 -7.43 -15.44 -10.82
C PHE A 191 -6.68 -14.10 -10.74
N ALA A 192 -5.64 -14.00 -9.90
CA ALA A 192 -4.77 -12.83 -9.87
C ALA A 192 -4.07 -12.60 -11.22
N ARG A 193 -3.58 -13.67 -11.86
CA ARG A 193 -2.97 -13.60 -13.19
C ARG A 193 -3.97 -13.17 -14.26
N TYR A 194 -5.23 -13.63 -14.18
CA TYR A 194 -6.30 -13.26 -15.11
C TYR A 194 -6.75 -11.80 -14.95
N LEU A 195 -6.86 -11.31 -13.70
CA LEU A 195 -7.21 -9.91 -13.43
C LEU A 195 -6.09 -8.96 -13.85
N CYS A 196 -4.82 -9.37 -13.68
CA CYS A 196 -3.66 -8.58 -14.08
C CYS A 196 -3.44 -8.54 -15.60
N PHE A 197 -4.03 -9.46 -16.37
CA PHE A 197 -3.98 -9.47 -17.84
C PHE A 197 -5.15 -8.72 -18.50
N GLN A 198 -6.18 -8.35 -17.73
CA GLN A 198 -7.34 -7.57 -18.20
C GLN A 198 -7.30 -6.09 -17.80
N LEU A 199 -6.29 -5.66 -17.04
CA LEU A 199 -5.94 -4.25 -16.81
C LEU A 199 -4.79 -3.87 -17.74
#